data_AF-A0A2M6W2M6-F1
#
_entry.id   AF-A0A2M6W2M6-F1
#
_cell.length_a   1.000
_cell.length_b   1.000
_cell.length_c   1.000
_cell.angle_alpha   90.00
_cell.angle_beta   90.00
_cell.angle_gamma   90.00
#
_symmetry.space_group_name_H-M   'P 1'
#
loop_
_entity.id
_entity.type
_entity.pdbx_description
1 polymer ?
#
loop_
_entity_poly.entity_id
_entity_poly.type
_entity_poly.pdbx_seq_one_letter_code
_entity_poly.pdbx_strand_id
1 'polypeptide(L)'
;MRQLIIPIIFLSMLFSLSLNFAHPVNGAGTSVLSNSVSAQLDAAAGKKGASYSKPTDPRLTAMFIIRILLTLLGTVFLALIVYAGYLWMTAGGNEEQVTKSKKLLSQSIIGLIIVFSAYSITIFAFKVAVNYFADPLGGGGVYYQPEIPTK
;
A
#
# COMPACT_ATOMS: atom_id res chain seq x y z
N MET A 1 0.01 37.37 4.82
CA MET A 1 0.07 36.20 5.75
C MET A 1 -1.17 35.31 5.69
N ARG A 2 -2.39 35.84 5.58
CA ARG A 2 -3.64 35.03 5.61
C ARG A 2 -3.87 34.09 4.41
N GLN A 3 -3.28 34.37 3.24
CA GLN A 3 -3.43 33.55 2.01
C GLN A 3 -2.58 32.27 1.99
N LEU A 4 -1.61 32.15 2.90
CA LEU A 4 -0.68 31.03 2.97
C LEU A 4 -1.14 29.94 3.96
N ILE A 5 -2.10 30.26 4.82
CA ILE A 5 -2.60 29.38 5.89
C ILE A 5 -3.64 28.37 5.35
N ILE A 6 -4.48 28.80 4.40
CA ILE A 6 -5.51 27.97 3.78
C ILE A 6 -4.94 26.70 3.11
N PRO A 7 -3.87 26.76 2.27
CA PRO A 7 -3.31 25.55 1.67
C PRO A 7 -2.64 24.61 2.68
N ILE A 8 -2.07 25.15 3.76
CA ILE A 8 -1.42 24.35 4.82
C ILE A 8 -2.47 23.54 5.60
N ILE A 9 -3.61 24.14 5.89
CA ILE A 9 -4.74 23.46 6.55
C ILE A 9 -5.37 22.42 5.63
N PHE A 10 -5.52 22.73 4.34
CA PHE A 10 -6.05 21.77 3.36
C PHE A 10 -5.13 20.55 3.21
N LEU A 11 -3.80 20.77 3.22
CA LEU A 11 -2.82 19.71 3.17
C LEU A 11 -2.79 18.87 4.46
N SER A 12 -2.93 19.47 5.64
CA SER A 12 -3.00 18.72 6.91
C SER A 12 -4.31 17.93 7.05
N MET A 13 -5.41 18.43 6.48
CA MET A 13 -6.69 17.73 6.40
C MET A 13 -6.61 16.52 5.46
N LEU A 14 -5.94 16.66 4.29
CA LEU A 14 -5.64 15.54 3.39
C LEU A 14 -4.72 14.51 4.03
N PHE A 15 -3.71 14.95 4.79
CA PHE A 15 -2.80 14.07 5.52
C PHE A 15 -3.55 13.28 6.62
N SER A 16 -4.43 13.95 7.36
CA SER A 16 -5.27 13.31 8.39
C SER A 16 -6.25 12.29 7.79
N LEU A 17 -6.74 12.53 6.57
CA LEU A 17 -7.57 11.58 5.84
C LEU A 17 -6.78 10.34 5.38
N SER A 18 -5.49 10.49 5.06
CA SER A 18 -4.62 9.37 4.62
C SER A 18 -4.37 8.31 5.70
N LEU A 19 -4.33 8.73 6.98
CA LEU A 19 -4.19 7.83 8.13
C LEU A 19 -5.37 6.85 8.25
N ASN A 20 -6.52 7.18 7.66
CA ASN A 20 -7.69 6.32 7.63
C ASN A 20 -7.65 5.24 6.54
N PHE A 21 -6.60 5.14 5.70
CA PHE A 21 -6.47 4.05 4.70
C PHE A 21 -5.42 3.00 5.10
N ALA A 22 -4.76 3.17 6.25
CA ALA A 22 -3.79 2.24 6.82
C ALA A 22 -4.47 1.07 7.57
N HIS A 23 -5.47 0.45 6.96
CA HIS A 23 -6.03 -0.79 7.49
C HIS A 23 -5.10 -1.93 7.07
N PRO A 24 -4.84 -2.92 7.94
CA PRO A 24 -4.08 -4.10 7.55
C PRO A 24 -4.76 -4.73 6.32
N VAL A 25 -4.06 -4.74 5.19
CA VAL A 25 -4.47 -5.54 4.03
C VAL A 25 -4.16 -6.96 4.44
N ASN A 26 -5.17 -7.65 4.94
CA ASN A 26 -5.12 -9.07 5.16
C ASN A 26 -4.88 -9.71 3.79
N GLY A 27 -3.64 -10.07 3.49
CA GLY A 27 -3.29 -10.83 2.30
C GLY A 27 -4.10 -12.11 2.29
N ALA A 28 -5.06 -12.21 1.37
CA ALA A 28 -5.93 -13.36 1.20
C ALA A 28 -5.17 -14.57 0.62
N GLY A 29 -4.15 -15.08 1.33
CA GLY A 29 -3.25 -16.09 0.78
C GLY A 29 -2.52 -17.03 1.76
N THR A 30 -2.74 -16.98 3.07
CA THR A 30 -2.14 -17.96 4.01
C THR A 30 -3.13 -18.52 5.05
N SER A 31 -4.42 -18.31 4.81
CA SER A 31 -5.51 -18.57 5.76
C SER A 31 -6.01 -20.02 5.82
N VAL A 32 -5.31 -21.00 5.25
CA VAL A 32 -5.79 -22.40 5.26
C VAL A 32 -5.00 -23.27 6.23
N LEU A 33 -3.67 -23.11 6.30
CA LEU A 33 -2.82 -23.89 7.21
C LEU A 33 -2.74 -23.27 8.61
N SER A 34 -2.68 -21.93 8.69
CA SER A 34 -2.67 -21.20 9.98
C SER A 34 -4.03 -21.27 10.70
N ASN A 35 -5.15 -21.18 9.97
CA ASN A 35 -6.49 -21.28 10.56
C ASN A 35 -6.83 -22.69 11.04
N SER A 36 -6.39 -23.74 10.34
CA SER A 36 -6.65 -25.13 10.76
C SER A 36 -5.82 -25.53 11.98
N VAL A 37 -4.54 -25.10 12.07
CA VAL A 37 -3.70 -25.32 13.25
C VAL A 37 -4.16 -24.46 14.43
N SER A 38 -4.55 -23.20 14.21
CA SER A 38 -5.08 -22.33 15.27
C SER A 38 -6.43 -22.80 15.78
N ALA A 39 -7.32 -23.27 14.89
CA ALA A 39 -8.61 -23.84 15.29
C ALA A 39 -8.45 -25.15 16.06
N GLN A 40 -7.46 -25.98 15.71
CA GLN A 40 -7.12 -27.19 16.48
C GLN A 40 -6.50 -26.84 17.83
N LEU A 41 -5.65 -25.81 17.90
CA LEU A 41 -5.05 -25.35 19.15
C LEU A 41 -6.07 -24.67 20.07
N ASP A 42 -7.00 -23.88 19.55
CA ASP A 42 -8.12 -23.29 20.30
C ASP A 42 -9.12 -24.35 20.78
N ALA A 43 -9.40 -25.36 19.94
CA ALA A 43 -10.18 -26.53 20.34
C ALA A 43 -9.48 -27.36 21.42
N ALA A 44 -8.14 -27.48 21.36
CA ALA A 44 -7.33 -28.19 22.34
C ALA A 44 -7.11 -27.40 23.65
N ALA A 45 -7.05 -26.06 23.59
CA ALA A 45 -6.74 -25.21 24.75
C ALA A 45 -7.98 -24.77 25.55
N GLY A 46 -9.19 -25.06 25.08
CA GLY A 46 -10.45 -24.76 25.77
C GLY A 46 -10.72 -23.26 25.90
N LYS A 47 -11.83 -22.89 26.58
CA LYS A 47 -12.42 -21.53 26.59
C LYS A 47 -11.53 -20.40 27.17
N LYS A 48 -10.27 -20.70 27.51
CA LYS A 48 -9.21 -19.76 27.90
C LYS A 48 -7.89 -20.19 27.26
N GLY A 49 -7.88 -20.39 25.94
CA GLY A 49 -6.67 -20.64 25.18
C GLY A 49 -5.62 -19.57 25.51
N ALA A 50 -4.37 -19.99 25.66
CA ALA A 50 -3.26 -19.10 25.94
C ALA A 50 -3.19 -18.06 24.83
N SER A 51 -3.59 -16.81 25.13
CA SER A 51 -3.66 -15.68 24.21
C SER A 51 -2.27 -15.23 23.78
N TYR A 52 -1.51 -16.12 23.14
CA TYR A 52 -0.34 -15.77 22.38
C TYR A 52 -0.85 -15.00 21.18
N SER A 53 -0.54 -13.70 21.13
CA SER A 53 -0.66 -12.91 19.90
C SER A 53 -0.14 -13.77 18.76
N LYS A 54 -1.02 -14.06 17.78
CA LYS A 54 -0.66 -14.80 16.56
C LYS A 54 0.70 -14.26 16.08
N PRO A 55 1.70 -15.13 15.80
CA PRO A 55 2.98 -14.68 15.31
C PRO A 55 2.75 -13.72 14.15
N THR A 56 3.01 -12.43 14.38
CA THR A 56 2.81 -11.43 13.35
C THR A 56 3.98 -11.62 12.41
N ASP A 57 3.73 -12.23 11.25
CA ASP A 57 4.76 -12.46 10.25
C ASP A 57 5.51 -11.15 9.99
N PRO A 58 6.85 -11.11 10.18
CA PRO A 58 7.63 -9.90 9.96
C PRO A 58 7.43 -9.31 8.55
N ARG A 59 7.05 -10.15 7.60
CA ARG A 59 6.68 -9.80 6.22
C ARG A 59 5.45 -8.89 6.16
N LEU A 60 4.41 -9.18 6.96
CA LEU A 60 3.20 -8.37 7.03
C LEU A 60 3.47 -7.02 7.70
N THR A 61 4.29 -7.02 8.76
CA THR A 61 4.71 -5.79 9.44
C THR A 61 5.52 -4.89 8.51
N ALA A 62 6.45 -5.45 7.73
CA ALA A 62 7.24 -4.69 6.76
C ALA A 62 6.36 -4.08 5.65
N MET A 63 5.41 -4.84 5.10
CA MET A 63 4.47 -4.32 4.09
C MET A 63 3.62 -3.17 4.62
N PHE A 64 3.18 -3.25 5.88
CA PHE A 64 2.41 -2.20 6.53
C PHE A 64 3.21 -0.90 6.64
N ILE A 65 4.47 -0.98 7.10
CA ILE A 65 5.37 0.16 7.21
C ILE A 65 5.63 0.78 5.83
N ILE A 66 5.94 -0.03 4.82
CA ILE A 66 6.18 0.43 3.45
C ILE A 66 4.95 1.16 2.91
N ARG A 67 3.74 0.64 3.15
CA ARG A 67 2.50 1.24 2.66
C ARG A 67 2.22 2.60 3.31
N ILE A 68 2.44 2.73 4.61
CA ILE A 68 2.33 4.03 5.32
C ILE A 68 3.33 5.03 4.75
N LEU A 69 4.60 4.62 4.60
CA LEU A 69 5.63 5.47 4.03
C LEU A 69 5.29 5.89 2.60
N LEU A 70 4.76 4.99 1.77
CA LEU A 70 4.32 5.30 0.41
C LEU A 70 3.19 6.33 0.37
N THR A 71 2.20 6.23 1.27
CA THR A 71 1.09 7.19 1.33
C THR A 71 1.56 8.57 1.75
N LEU A 72 2.47 8.65 2.73
CA LEU A 72 3.08 9.91 3.16
C LEU A 72 3.90 10.52 2.02
N LEU A 73 4.74 9.71 1.36
CA LEU A 73 5.60 10.17 0.28
C LEU A 73 4.78 10.65 -0.93
N GLY A 74 3.75 9.89 -1.34
CA GLY A 74 2.84 10.27 -2.42
C GLY A 74 2.12 11.60 -2.14
N THR A 75 1.69 11.81 -0.89
CA THR A 75 1.08 13.08 -0.47
C THR A 75 2.05 14.26 -0.58
N VAL A 76 3.32 14.06 -0.19
CA VAL A 76 4.36 15.09 -0.32
C VAL A 76 4.63 15.43 -1.78
N PHE A 77 4.77 14.43 -2.65
CA PHE A 77 4.96 14.67 -4.09
C PHE A 77 3.78 15.42 -4.72
N LEU A 78 2.55 15.08 -4.33
CA LEU A 78 1.35 15.79 -4.77
C LEU A 78 1.37 17.26 -4.31
N ALA A 79 1.75 17.51 -3.06
CA ALA A 79 1.87 18.87 -2.52
C ALA A 79 2.93 19.71 -3.27
N LEU A 80 4.06 19.09 -3.62
CA LEU A 80 5.11 19.75 -4.42
C LEU A 80 4.64 20.09 -5.83
N ILE A 81 3.86 19.22 -6.47
CA ILE A 81 3.26 19.48 -7.80
C ILE A 81 2.31 20.68 -7.72
N VAL A 82 1.44 20.73 -6.71
CA VAL A 82 0.53 21.87 -6.48
C VAL A 82 1.31 23.15 -6.21
N TYR A 83 2.35 23.09 -5.38
CA TYR A 83 3.22 24.24 -5.10
C TYR A 83 3.97 24.74 -6.36
N ALA A 84 4.49 23.82 -7.17
CA ALA A 84 5.13 24.15 -8.44
C ALA A 84 4.15 24.79 -9.43
N GLY A 85 2.93 24.27 -9.51
CA GLY A 85 1.86 24.81 -10.34
C GLY A 85 1.45 26.21 -9.90
N TYR A 86 1.30 26.43 -8.59
CA TYR A 86 1.04 27.75 -8.04
C TYR A 86 2.16 28.75 -8.38
N LEU A 87 3.41 28.37 -8.18
CA LEU A 87 4.58 29.21 -8.50
C LEU A 87 4.61 29.57 -9.99
N TRP A 88 4.25 28.63 -10.87
CA TRP A 88 4.17 28.88 -12.31
C TRP A 88 3.05 29.86 -12.66
N MET A 89 1.88 29.75 -12.01
CA MET A 89 0.75 30.66 -12.21
C MET A 89 1.03 32.07 -11.67
N THR A 90 1.81 32.20 -10.59
CA THR A 90 2.15 33.49 -9.99
C THR A 90 3.37 34.18 -10.59
N ALA A 91 4.07 33.53 -11.53
CA ALA A 91 5.31 34.05 -12.11
C ALA A 91 5.13 35.36 -12.91
N GLY A 92 3.89 35.70 -13.31
CA GLY A 92 3.56 37.03 -13.85
C GLY A 92 4.35 37.46 -15.10
N GLY A 93 4.94 36.51 -15.84
CA GLY A 93 5.80 36.78 -17.00
C GLY A 93 7.31 36.83 -16.70
N ASN A 94 7.74 36.66 -15.45
CA ASN A 94 9.16 36.53 -15.13
C ASN A 94 9.69 35.14 -15.57
N GLU A 95 10.52 35.10 -16.61
CA GLU A 95 11.11 33.88 -17.17
C GLU A 95 11.89 33.04 -16.15
N GLU A 96 12.54 33.68 -15.17
CA GLU A 96 13.32 32.98 -14.15
C GLU A 96 12.41 32.14 -13.25
N GLN A 97 11.28 32.71 -12.82
CA GLN A 97 10.28 31.99 -12.02
C GLN A 97 9.58 30.89 -12.82
N VAL A 98 9.29 31.15 -14.10
CA VAL A 98 8.70 30.12 -14.99
C VAL A 98 9.66 28.93 -15.16
N THR A 99 10.94 29.20 -15.40
CA THR A 99 11.96 28.17 -15.59
C THR A 99 12.16 27.36 -14.32
N LYS A 100 12.22 28.03 -13.16
CA LYS A 100 12.33 27.37 -11.86
C LYS A 100 11.12 26.48 -11.55
N SER A 101 9.90 26.97 -11.84
CA SER A 101 8.66 26.22 -11.60
C SER A 101 8.56 24.99 -12.49
N LYS A 102 8.89 25.11 -13.78
CA LYS A 102 8.94 23.98 -14.72
C LYS A 102 9.95 22.92 -14.29
N LYS A 103 11.13 23.34 -13.84
CA LYS A 103 12.15 22.41 -13.32
C LYS A 103 11.63 21.65 -12.11
N LEU A 104 11.00 22.34 -11.17
CA LEU A 104 10.46 21.74 -9.95
C LEU A 104 9.30 20.77 -10.25
N LEU A 105 8.45 21.13 -11.21
CA LEU A 105 7.37 20.27 -11.70
C LEU A 105 7.92 18.98 -12.34
N SER A 106 8.88 19.09 -13.28
CA SER A 106 9.49 17.94 -13.93
C SER A 106 10.18 17.01 -12.93
N GLN A 107 10.93 17.56 -11.97
CA GLN A 107 11.58 16.78 -10.92
C GLN A 107 10.58 16.03 -10.03
N SER A 108 9.47 16.69 -9.68
CA SER A 108 8.41 16.09 -8.86
C SER A 108 7.69 14.96 -9.60
N ILE A 109 7.40 15.13 -10.88
CA ILE A 109 6.76 14.11 -11.73
C ILE A 109 7.67 12.88 -11.89
N ILE A 110 8.97 13.09 -12.14
CA ILE A 110 9.94 12.00 -12.27
C ILE A 110 10.04 11.21 -10.96
N GLY A 111 10.10 11.89 -9.81
CA GLY A 111 10.07 11.23 -8.51
C GLY A 111 8.81 10.40 -8.29
N LEU A 112 7.65 10.93 -8.66
CA LEU A 112 6.37 10.21 -8.56
C LEU A 112 6.35 8.95 -9.45
N ILE A 113 6.82 9.05 -10.69
CA ILE A 113 6.91 7.93 -11.63
C ILE A 113 7.80 6.82 -11.07
N ILE A 114 8.96 7.17 -10.48
CA ILE A 114 9.87 6.19 -9.89
C ILE A 114 9.20 5.43 -8.74
N VAL A 115 8.50 6.13 -7.84
CA VAL A 115 7.78 5.50 -6.73
C VAL A 115 6.68 4.56 -7.24
N PHE A 116 5.89 4.99 -8.22
CA PHE A 116 4.86 4.17 -8.86
C PHE A 116 5.44 2.93 -9.53
N SER A 117 6.57 3.09 -10.21
CA SER A 117 7.27 2.00 -10.90
C SER A 117 7.80 0.98 -9.91
N ALA A 118 8.46 1.43 -8.84
CA ALA A 118 8.99 0.57 -7.79
C ALA A 118 7.88 -0.25 -7.09
N TYR A 119 6.74 0.40 -6.80
CA TYR A 119 5.58 -0.26 -6.20
C TYR A 119 4.98 -1.32 -7.13
N SER A 120 4.80 -0.98 -8.41
CA SER A 120 4.28 -1.91 -9.42
C SER A 120 5.19 -3.12 -9.60
N ILE A 121 6.51 -2.89 -9.67
CA ILE A 121 7.50 -3.97 -9.77
C ILE A 121 7.47 -4.85 -8.52
N THR A 122 7.33 -4.27 -7.33
CA THR A 122 7.29 -5.03 -6.08
C THR A 122 6.08 -5.97 -6.03
N ILE A 123 4.89 -5.48 -6.40
CA ILE A 123 3.68 -6.34 -6.45
C ILE A 123 3.85 -7.42 -7.52
N PHE A 124 4.39 -7.07 -8.68
CA PHE A 124 4.63 -8.03 -9.75
C PHE A 124 5.61 -9.13 -9.30
N ALA A 125 6.76 -8.75 -8.73
CA ALA A 125 7.76 -9.67 -8.22
C ALA A 125 7.20 -10.56 -7.12
N PHE A 126 6.40 -10.01 -6.20
CA PHE A 126 5.77 -10.77 -5.13
C PHE A 126 4.71 -11.73 -5.68
N LYS A 127 3.88 -11.30 -6.62
CA LYS A 127 2.86 -12.14 -7.28
C LYS A 127 3.51 -13.31 -8.02
N VAL A 128 4.55 -13.03 -8.79
CA VAL A 128 5.39 -14.04 -9.46
C VAL A 128 5.95 -14.99 -8.42
N ALA A 129 6.69 -14.50 -7.42
CA ALA A 129 7.31 -15.33 -6.39
C ALA A 129 6.28 -16.21 -5.66
N VAL A 130 5.17 -15.65 -5.18
CA VAL A 130 4.13 -16.43 -4.48
C VAL A 130 3.56 -17.52 -5.39
N ASN A 131 3.26 -17.22 -6.65
CA ASN A 131 2.71 -18.24 -7.55
C ASN A 131 3.70 -19.37 -7.88
N TYR A 132 5.02 -19.12 -7.82
CA TYR A 132 6.03 -20.16 -8.05
C TYR A 132 6.47 -20.89 -6.77
N PHE A 133 6.41 -20.25 -5.60
CA PHE A 133 6.85 -20.82 -4.32
C PHE A 133 5.72 -21.33 -3.43
N ALA A 134 4.46 -20.92 -3.65
CA ALA A 134 3.31 -21.37 -2.87
C ALA A 134 2.72 -22.72 -3.33
N ASP A 135 3.27 -23.33 -4.39
CA ASP A 135 2.89 -24.67 -4.85
C ASP A 135 3.93 -25.77 -4.51
N PRO A 136 4.12 -26.15 -3.23
CA PRO A 136 4.62 -27.49 -2.92
C PRO A 136 3.56 -28.58 -3.16
N LEU A 137 2.28 -28.23 -3.30
CA LEU A 137 1.14 -29.17 -3.45
C LEU A 137 0.02 -28.67 -4.38
N GLY A 138 0.34 -27.92 -5.45
CA GLY A 138 -0.55 -27.65 -6.59
C GLY A 138 -2.01 -27.36 -6.26
N GLY A 139 -2.31 -26.12 -5.83
CA GLY A 139 -3.62 -25.74 -5.30
C GLY A 139 -4.30 -24.58 -6.03
N GLY A 140 -3.95 -24.30 -7.28
CA GLY A 140 -4.69 -23.38 -8.15
C GLY A 140 -5.96 -24.05 -8.67
N GLY A 141 -7.08 -23.80 -8.00
CA GLY A 141 -8.32 -24.57 -8.13
C GLY A 141 -8.84 -24.86 -9.55
N VAL A 142 -9.03 -26.15 -9.80
CA VAL A 142 -10.18 -26.72 -10.51
C VAL A 142 -10.60 -27.94 -9.70
N TYR A 143 -11.60 -27.79 -8.83
CA TYR A 143 -12.21 -28.95 -8.18
C TYR A 143 -13.00 -29.69 -9.26
N TYR A 144 -12.43 -30.77 -9.79
CA TYR A 144 -13.23 -31.77 -10.48
C TYR A 144 -14.27 -32.27 -9.47
N GLN A 145 -15.50 -31.78 -9.57
CA GLN A 145 -16.62 -32.40 -8.89
C GLN A 145 -16.82 -33.73 -9.61
N PRO A 146 -16.57 -34.89 -8.97
CA PRO A 146 -16.98 -36.14 -9.58
C PRO A 146 -18.51 -36.09 -9.64
N GLU A 147 -19.08 -36.07 -10.85
CA GLU A 147 -20.49 -36.40 -11.04
C GLU A 147 -20.69 -37.80 -10.46
N ILE A 148 -21.42 -37.88 -9.35
CA ILE A 148 -21.79 -39.15 -8.75
C ILE A 148 -22.78 -39.77 -9.75
N PRO A 149 -22.48 -40.94 -10.36
CA PRO A 149 -23.45 -41.58 -11.23
C PRO A 149 -24.67 -41.94 -10.40
N THR A 150 -25.75 -41.19 -10.59
CA THR A 150 -27.06 -41.49 -10.02
C THR A 150 -27.68 -42.62 -10.85
N LYS A 151 -27.33 -43.85 -10.44
CA LYS A 151 -27.83 -45.15 -10.91
C LYS A 151 -27.52 -45.55 -12.36
#